data_AF-T1AW07-F1
#
_entry.id   AF-T1AW07-F1
#
_cell.length_a   1.000
_cell.length_b   1.000
_cell.length_c   1.000
_cell.angle_alpha   90.00
_cell.angle_beta   90.00
_cell.angle_gamma   90.00
#
_symmetry.space_group_name_H-M   'P 1'
#
loop_
_entity.id
_entity.type
_entity.pdbx_description
1 polymer ?
#
loop_
_entity_poly.entity_id
_entity_poly.type
_entity_poly.pdbx_seq_one_letter_code
_entity_poly.pdbx_strand_id
1 'polypeptide(L)'
;MGDAQDVDKAVRGARKAATEWSRTSLARRVAVLYRFRHLLAEGLDELAMLVTAEHGKVHSDAAGEVARGLEVADFACGIAELLKAEHSLDVSTDVDAYSLRQPLGVVAGITPFNFPALVPLWMAPLAIACGNAFV
;
A
#
# COMPACT_ATOMS: atom_id res chain seq x y z
N MET A 1 19.15 -2.96 13.59
CA MET A 1 18.46 -4.27 13.64
C MET A 1 17.47 -4.22 14.79
N GLY A 2 16.24 -4.69 14.58
CA GLY A 2 15.19 -4.77 15.61
C GLY A 2 14.97 -6.20 16.10
N ASP A 3 14.33 -6.35 17.25
CA ASP A 3 14.05 -7.64 17.89
C ASP A 3 12.55 -7.98 17.96
N ALA A 4 12.19 -9.05 18.67
CA ALA A 4 10.80 -9.46 18.84
C ALA A 4 9.93 -8.40 19.54
N GLN A 5 10.51 -7.61 20.45
CA GLN A 5 9.79 -6.54 21.15
C GLN A 5 9.51 -5.36 20.20
N ASP A 6 10.44 -5.04 19.30
CA ASP A 6 10.23 -4.02 18.26
C ASP A 6 9.10 -4.43 17.31
N VAL A 7 9.08 -5.69 16.87
CA VAL A 7 8.01 -6.22 16.02
C VAL A 7 6.67 -6.17 16.73
N ASP A 8 6.61 -6.61 17.99
CA ASP A 8 5.38 -6.60 18.79
C ASP A 8 4.87 -5.16 19.02
N LYS A 9 5.78 -4.20 19.21
CA LYS A 9 5.45 -2.77 19.26
C LYS A 9 4.86 -2.27 17.95
N ALA A 10 5.45 -2.61 16.80
CA ALA A 10 4.93 -2.24 15.48
C ALA A 10 3.54 -2.82 15.24
N VAL A 11 3.35 -4.12 15.51
CA VAL A 11 2.07 -4.82 15.33
C VAL A 11 0.98 -4.23 16.23
N ARG A 12 1.28 -3.88 17.50
CA ARG A 12 0.32 -3.20 18.39
C ARG A 12 -0.12 -1.85 17.82
N GLY A 13 0.83 -1.06 17.32
CA GLY A 13 0.53 0.22 16.66
C GLY A 13 -0.36 0.02 15.44
N ALA A 14 0.00 -0.92 14.57
CA ALA A 14 -0.76 -1.26 13.37
C ALA A 14 -2.18 -1.75 13.69
N ARG A 15 -2.37 -2.58 14.72
CA ARG A 15 -3.71 -3.05 15.14
C ARG A 15 -4.62 -1.91 15.57
N LYS A 16 -4.09 -0.98 16.37
CA LYS A 16 -4.83 0.21 16.79
C LYS A 16 -5.22 1.06 15.57
N ALA A 17 -4.28 1.31 14.67
CA ALA A 17 -4.52 2.09 13.45
C ALA A 17 -5.50 1.41 12.49
N ALA A 18 -5.42 0.09 12.30
CA ALA A 18 -6.29 -0.66 11.38
C ALA A 18 -7.78 -0.52 11.72
N THR A 19 -8.12 -0.40 13.00
CA THR A 19 -9.50 -0.23 13.45
C THR A 19 -10.09 1.09 12.98
N GLU A 20 -9.32 2.17 13.04
CA GLU A 20 -9.73 3.50 12.57
C GLU A 20 -9.62 3.63 11.05
N TRP A 21 -8.52 3.12 10.47
CA TRP A 21 -8.23 3.23 9.06
C TRP A 21 -9.20 2.46 8.17
N SER A 22 -9.64 1.26 8.60
CA SER A 22 -10.65 0.48 7.89
C SER A 22 -11.98 1.22 7.74
N ARG A 23 -12.34 2.07 8.70
CA ARG A 23 -13.55 2.90 8.71
C ARG A 23 -13.39 4.25 8.01
N THR A 24 -12.16 4.62 7.65
CA THR A 24 -11.89 5.85 6.89
C THR A 24 -12.52 5.72 5.50
N SER A 25 -13.19 6.77 5.02
CA SER A 25 -13.84 6.74 3.71
C SER A 25 -12.84 6.53 2.58
N LEU A 26 -13.29 5.90 1.48
CA LEU A 26 -12.45 5.68 0.30
C LEU A 26 -11.84 6.98 -0.22
N ALA A 27 -12.61 8.07 -0.29
CA ALA A 27 -12.13 9.37 -0.74
C ALA A 27 -10.97 9.90 0.11
N ARG A 28 -11.03 9.72 1.45
CA ARG A 28 -9.94 10.12 2.35
C ARG A 28 -8.71 9.24 2.17
N ARG A 29 -8.88 7.93 2.00
CA ARG A 29 -7.75 7.03 1.72
C ARG A 29 -7.06 7.40 0.42
N VAL A 30 -7.82 7.66 -0.64
CA VAL A 30 -7.32 8.11 -1.95
C VAL A 30 -6.58 9.44 -1.85
N ALA A 31 -7.09 10.41 -1.09
CA ALA A 31 -6.40 11.70 -0.90
C ALA A 31 -5.01 11.55 -0.26
N VAL A 32 -4.86 10.62 0.71
CA VAL A 32 -3.56 10.30 1.31
C VAL A 32 -2.62 9.68 0.26
N LEU A 33 -3.13 8.77 -0.56
CA LEU A 33 -2.33 8.12 -1.61
C LEU A 33 -1.88 9.10 -2.69
N TYR A 34 -2.73 10.05 -3.10
CA TYR A 34 -2.31 11.12 -4.02
C TYR A 34 -1.17 11.96 -3.44
N ARG A 35 -1.26 12.30 -2.15
CA ARG A 35 -0.18 13.05 -1.48
C ARG A 35 1.10 12.22 -1.38
N PHE A 36 0.99 10.93 -1.06
CA PHE A 36 2.12 10.01 -1.06
C PHE A 36 2.78 9.89 -2.43
N ARG A 37 1.98 9.69 -3.49
CA ARG A 37 2.43 9.65 -4.88
C ARG A 37 3.13 10.95 -5.28
N HIS A 38 2.64 12.10 -4.84
CA HIS A 38 3.28 13.38 -5.11
C HIS A 38 4.66 13.49 -4.44
N LEU A 39 4.74 13.16 -3.15
CA LEU A 39 6.01 13.18 -2.40
C LEU A 39 7.03 12.19 -2.97
N LEU A 40 6.59 10.99 -3.40
CA LEU A 40 7.45 10.03 -4.09
C LEU A 40 8.02 10.58 -5.39
N ALA A 41 7.20 11.31 -6.16
CA ALA A 41 7.65 11.91 -7.42
C ALA A 41 8.66 13.05 -7.17
N GLU A 42 8.43 13.88 -6.15
CA GLU A 42 9.36 14.95 -5.76
C GLU A 42 10.70 14.40 -5.23
N GLY A 43 10.66 13.32 -4.45
CA GLY A 43 11.85 12.69 -3.85
C GLY A 43 12.51 11.62 -4.71
N LEU A 44 12.12 11.46 -5.98
CA LEU A 44 12.55 10.32 -6.82
C LEU A 44 14.08 10.21 -6.91
N ASP A 45 14.76 11.32 -7.21
CA ASP A 45 16.20 11.36 -7.39
C ASP A 45 16.94 11.09 -6.08
N GLU A 46 16.47 11.68 -4.97
CA GLU A 46 17.02 11.44 -3.64
C GLU A 46 16.90 9.97 -3.23
N LEU A 47 15.73 9.35 -3.46
CA LEU A 47 15.52 7.92 -3.21
C LEU A 47 16.42 7.05 -4.10
N ALA A 48 16.58 7.41 -5.37
CA ALA A 48 17.47 6.69 -6.28
C ALA A 48 18.95 6.79 -5.85
N MET A 49 19.37 7.94 -5.33
CA MET A 49 20.70 8.14 -4.75
C MET A 49 20.91 7.28 -3.50
N LEU A 50 19.91 7.16 -2.62
CA LEU A 50 19.97 6.27 -1.45
C LEU A 50 20.10 4.80 -1.87
N VAL A 51 19.29 4.35 -2.83
CA VAL A 51 19.38 2.98 -3.37
C VAL A 51 20.76 2.75 -3.99
N THR A 52 21.29 3.72 -4.73
CA THR A 52 22.65 3.63 -5.29
C THR A 52 23.70 3.50 -4.20
N ALA A 53 23.60 4.30 -3.13
CA ALA A 53 24.56 4.32 -2.03
C ALA A 53 24.58 3.01 -1.21
N GLU A 54 23.42 2.41 -0.96
CA GLU A 54 23.30 1.24 -0.08
C GLU A 54 23.29 -0.10 -0.84
N HIS A 55 22.60 -0.16 -1.98
CA HIS A 55 22.53 -1.38 -2.82
C HIS A 55 23.70 -1.47 -3.81
N GLY A 56 24.21 -0.34 -4.29
CA GLY A 56 25.33 -0.31 -5.24
C GLY A 56 24.95 -0.50 -6.71
N LYS A 57 23.66 -0.47 -7.08
CA LYS A 57 23.25 -0.43 -8.49
C LYS A 57 23.49 0.97 -9.08
N VAL A 58 23.70 1.06 -10.39
CA VAL A 58 23.91 2.36 -11.04
C VAL A 58 22.66 3.24 -10.89
N HIS A 59 22.87 4.55 -10.81
CA HIS A 59 21.80 5.52 -10.55
C HIS A 59 20.62 5.40 -11.52
N SER A 60 20.88 5.11 -12.80
CA SER A 60 19.82 4.90 -13.81
C SER A 60 18.91 3.73 -13.48
N ASP A 61 19.46 2.63 -12.95
CA ASP A 61 18.69 1.45 -12.57
C ASP A 61 17.90 1.71 -11.28
N ALA A 62 18.51 2.43 -10.33
CA ALA A 62 17.84 2.86 -9.10
C ALA A 62 16.67 3.82 -9.39
N ALA A 63 16.88 4.81 -10.26
CA ALA A 63 15.84 5.76 -10.67
C ALA A 63 14.69 5.03 -11.40
N GLY A 64 15.03 4.07 -12.26
CA GLY A 64 14.05 3.19 -12.90
C GLY A 64 13.22 2.41 -11.88
N GLU A 65 13.86 1.83 -10.86
CA GLU A 65 13.18 1.11 -9.78
C GLU A 65 12.19 2.00 -9.02
N VAL A 66 12.62 3.19 -8.58
CA VAL A 66 11.76 4.12 -7.83
C VAL A 66 10.61 4.61 -8.72
N ALA A 67 10.86 4.87 -10.01
CA ALA A 67 9.82 5.24 -10.98
C ALA A 67 8.75 4.13 -11.13
N ARG A 68 9.16 2.86 -11.19
CA ARG A 68 8.21 1.73 -11.20
C ARG A 68 7.41 1.66 -9.90
N GLY A 69 8.02 1.96 -8.75
CA GLY A 69 7.31 2.06 -7.48
C GLY A 69 6.29 3.22 -7.45
N LEU A 70 6.63 4.35 -8.07
CA LEU A 70 5.72 5.48 -8.26
C LEU A 70 4.51 5.10 -9.12
N GLU A 71 4.69 4.30 -10.18
CA GLU A 71 3.56 3.77 -10.97
C GLU A 71 2.61 2.91 -10.12
N VAL A 72 3.12 2.14 -9.15
CA VAL A 72 2.26 1.38 -8.24
C VAL A 72 1.49 2.31 -7.29
N ALA A 73 2.14 3.36 -6.78
CA ALA A 73 1.45 4.36 -5.96
C ALA A 73 0.35 5.09 -6.74
N ASP A 74 0.59 5.38 -8.02
CA ASP A 74 -0.40 5.95 -8.94
C ASP A 74 -1.58 4.99 -9.17
N PHE A 75 -1.30 3.71 -9.44
CA PHE A 75 -2.31 2.67 -9.56
C PHE A 75 -3.15 2.52 -8.28
N ALA A 76 -2.53 2.61 -7.10
CA ALA A 76 -3.22 2.57 -5.82
C ALA A 76 -4.19 3.75 -5.62
N CYS A 77 -3.98 4.90 -6.27
CA CYS A 77 -4.93 6.01 -6.24
C CYS A 77 -6.28 5.64 -6.89
N GLY A 78 -6.28 4.67 -7.81
CA GLY A 78 -7.48 4.11 -8.45
C GLY A 78 -8.28 3.11 -7.59
N ILE A 79 -7.93 2.92 -6.31
CA ILE A 79 -8.47 1.83 -5.49
C ILE A 79 -10.01 1.82 -5.36
N ALA A 80 -10.67 2.97 -5.48
CA ALA A 80 -12.13 3.07 -5.41
C ALA A 80 -12.82 2.23 -6.50
N GLU A 81 -12.25 2.18 -7.71
CA GLU A 81 -12.77 1.33 -8.78
C GLU A 81 -12.51 -0.15 -8.47
N LEU A 82 -11.31 -0.46 -8.00
CA LEU A 82 -10.85 -1.82 -7.74
C LEU A 82 -11.54 -2.48 -6.55
N LEU A 83 -12.13 -1.70 -5.64
CA LEU A 83 -12.86 -2.23 -4.48
C LEU A 83 -14.36 -2.40 -4.71
N LYS A 84 -14.88 -1.99 -5.88
CA LYS A 84 -16.26 -2.28 -6.23
C LYS A 84 -16.50 -3.78 -6.15
N ALA A 85 -17.66 -4.11 -5.60
CA ALA A 85 -18.13 -5.47 -5.46
C ALA A 85 -19.41 -5.65 -6.29
N GLU A 86 -19.88 -6.88 -6.36
CA GLU A 86 -21.01 -7.25 -7.20
C GLU A 86 -22.30 -7.22 -6.41
N HIS A 87 -23.39 -6.85 -7.09
CA HIS A 87 -24.74 -6.88 -6.56
C HIS A 87 -25.66 -7.48 -7.63
N SER A 88 -26.47 -8.45 -7.21
CA SER A 88 -27.46 -9.14 -8.03
C SER A 88 -28.80 -9.04 -7.35
N LEU A 89 -29.77 -8.49 -8.07
CA LEU A 89 -31.15 -8.42 -7.63
C LEU A 89 -31.86 -9.74 -7.93
N ASP A 90 -32.83 -10.11 -7.11
CA ASP A 90 -33.75 -11.22 -7.36
C ASP A 90 -33.06 -12.56 -7.71
N VAL A 91 -31.96 -12.90 -7.02
CA VAL A 91 -31.34 -14.24 -7.14
C VAL A 91 -32.30 -15.35 -6.71
N SER A 92 -33.30 -15.00 -5.90
CA SER A 92 -34.53 -15.75 -5.67
C SER A 92 -35.68 -14.77 -5.42
N THR A 93 -36.91 -15.27 -5.28
CA THR A 93 -38.08 -14.44 -4.98
C THR A 93 -37.85 -13.62 -3.71
N ASP A 94 -37.82 -12.29 -3.86
CA ASP A 94 -37.57 -11.32 -2.78
C ASP A 94 -36.20 -11.49 -2.09
N VAL A 95 -35.19 -11.99 -2.82
CA VAL A 95 -33.82 -12.18 -2.30
C VAL A 95 -32.79 -11.54 -3.24
N ASP A 96 -32.10 -10.53 -2.74
CA ASP A 96 -30.90 -9.96 -3.36
C ASP A 96 -29.63 -10.60 -2.80
N ALA A 97 -28.55 -10.60 -3.59
CA ALA A 97 -27.23 -11.01 -3.16
C ALA A 97 -26.18 -9.97 -3.52
N TYR A 98 -25.28 -9.67 -2.59
CA TYR A 98 -24.13 -8.80 -2.84
C TYR A 98 -22.86 -9.37 -2.23
N SER A 99 -21.72 -8.93 -2.76
CA SER A 99 -20.41 -9.15 -2.17
C SER A 99 -19.87 -7.86 -1.59
N LEU A 100 -18.90 -7.97 -0.68
CA LEU A 100 -18.13 -6.85 -0.16
C LEU A 100 -16.65 -7.21 -0.17
N ARG A 101 -15.81 -6.22 -0.47
CA ARG A 101 -14.35 -6.32 -0.27
C ARG A 101 -13.99 -5.53 0.98
N GLN A 102 -13.61 -6.24 2.04
CA GLN A 102 -13.28 -5.67 3.34
C GLN A 102 -11.78 -5.85 3.65
N PRO A 103 -11.15 -4.90 4.36
CA PRO A 103 -9.78 -5.05 4.80
C PRO A 103 -9.63 -6.23 5.77
N LEU A 104 -8.45 -6.87 5.75
CA LEU A 104 -8.09 -7.98 6.63
C LEU A 104 -7.65 -7.51 8.02
N GLY A 105 -7.16 -6.27 8.13
CA GLY A 105 -6.65 -5.69 9.38
C GLY A 105 -5.18 -5.32 9.26
N VAL A 106 -4.31 -6.06 9.96
CA VAL A 106 -2.85 -5.88 9.86
C VAL A 106 -2.29 -6.92 8.91
N VAL A 107 -1.56 -6.47 7.89
CA VAL A 107 -0.82 -7.33 6.96
C VAL A 107 0.68 -7.05 7.06
N ALA A 108 1.50 -8.04 6.72
CA ALA A 108 2.96 -7.94 6.82
C ALA A 108 3.63 -8.12 5.45
N GLY A 109 4.69 -7.35 5.20
CA GLY A 109 5.55 -7.45 4.02
C GLY A 109 6.95 -7.91 4.38
N ILE A 110 7.48 -8.87 3.62
CA ILE A 110 8.89 -9.29 3.72
C ILE A 110 9.49 -9.12 2.33
N THR A 111 10.49 -8.25 2.21
CA THR A 111 11.03 -7.84 0.92
C THR A 111 12.49 -8.28 0.75
N PRO A 112 12.89 -8.71 -0.46
CA PRO A 112 14.27 -9.09 -0.73
C PRO A 112 15.16 -7.84 -0.86
N PHE A 113 16.48 -8.04 -0.86
CA PHE A 113 17.43 -6.94 -0.95
C PHE A 113 17.50 -6.28 -2.34
N ASN A 114 17.17 -7.02 -3.42
CA ASN A 114 17.52 -6.63 -4.78
C ASN A 114 16.65 -5.50 -5.37
N PHE A 115 15.49 -5.24 -4.77
CA PHE A 115 14.56 -4.17 -5.14
C PHE A 115 14.03 -3.49 -3.86
N PRO A 116 14.90 -2.74 -3.15
CA PRO A 116 14.61 -2.20 -1.83
C PRO A 116 13.57 -1.06 -1.87
N ALA A 117 13.29 -0.45 -3.02
CA ALA A 117 12.23 0.53 -3.19
C ALA A 117 10.99 -0.09 -3.84
N LEU A 118 11.14 -0.79 -4.96
CA LEU A 118 10.00 -1.28 -5.74
C LEU A 118 9.19 -2.36 -5.00
N VAL A 119 9.83 -3.36 -4.40
CA VAL A 119 9.07 -4.47 -3.79
C VAL A 119 8.25 -4.01 -2.58
N PRO A 120 8.76 -3.17 -1.66
CA PRO A 120 7.91 -2.57 -0.63
C PRO A 120 6.77 -1.71 -1.21
N LEU A 121 7.05 -0.91 -2.23
CA LEU A 121 6.03 -0.10 -2.92
C LEU A 121 5.01 -0.94 -3.69
N TRP A 122 5.33 -2.20 -4.01
CA TRP A 122 4.38 -3.12 -4.62
C TRP A 122 3.35 -3.66 -3.61
N MET A 123 3.71 -3.69 -2.33
CA MET A 123 2.88 -4.26 -1.26
C MET A 123 2.12 -3.18 -0.49
N ALA A 124 2.85 -2.24 0.12
CA ALA A 124 2.31 -1.37 1.16
C ALA A 124 1.24 -0.38 0.66
N PRO A 125 1.43 0.37 -0.46
CA PRO A 125 0.44 1.33 -0.93
C PRO A 125 -0.91 0.67 -1.24
N LEU A 126 -0.90 -0.50 -1.88
CA LEU A 126 -2.12 -1.25 -2.21
C LEU A 126 -2.81 -1.79 -0.96
N ALA A 127 -2.06 -2.39 -0.04
CA ALA A 127 -2.61 -2.87 1.22
C ALA A 127 -3.27 -1.73 2.04
N ILE A 128 -2.59 -0.59 2.12
CA ILE A 128 -3.08 0.61 2.81
C ILE A 128 -4.31 1.18 2.09
N ALA A 129 -4.30 1.22 0.76
CA ALA A 129 -5.43 1.67 -0.05
C ALA A 129 -6.71 0.84 0.21
N CYS A 130 -6.54 -0.48 0.34
CA CYS A 130 -7.60 -1.43 0.71
C CYS A 130 -8.14 -1.24 2.15
N GLY A 131 -7.52 -0.39 2.96
CA GLY A 131 -7.93 -0.13 4.35
C GLY A 131 -7.22 -0.98 5.40
N ASN A 132 -6.11 -1.64 5.05
CA ASN A 132 -5.27 -2.37 6.00
C ASN A 132 -4.24 -1.45 6.66
N ALA A 133 -3.72 -1.84 7.82
CA ALA A 133 -2.43 -1.38 8.30
C ALA A 133 -1.33 -2.35 7.82
N PHE A 134 -0.10 -1.86 7.68
CA PHE A 134 1.02 -2.61 7.13
C PHE A 134 2.19 -2.65 8.12
N VAL A 135 2.87 -3.79 8.18
CA VAL A 135 4.14 -3.98 8.92
C VAL A 135 5.20 -4.46 7.94
#